data_AF-A0A2A9CR03-F1
#
_entry.id   AF-A0A2A9CR03-F1
#
_cell.length_a   1.000
_cell.length_b   1.000
_cell.length_c   1.000
_cell.angle_alpha   90.00
_cell.angle_beta   90.00
_cell.angle_gamma   90.00
#
_symmetry.space_group_name_H-M   'P 1'
#
loop_
_entity.id
_entity.type
_entity.pdbx_description
1 polymer ?
#
loop_
_entity_poly.entity_id
_entity_poly.type
_entity_poly.pdbx_seq_one_letter_code
_entity_poly.pdbx_strand_id
1 'polypeptide(L)'
;MEIDWKGIARSARAISGGQGENLLLLVTEDVVDGDTLNELIPEYDGEFPARGVWFPGPDGWMLETDGMPREMRPALEELAAKLAAAGVQGTLTGAKPVGRPSWLRKIENLPNWRAGLAYRPEQGEGQDTGGAWPGDPALFQRVLTHLIEWAADGDDQILVNLNLTASFPFDLEGAKSAILTEARTSTVCLAQARHQKRNQYRYLTVGAPGYAEMALGPAEQNWVAIIDTLRAAMRTAPLDDLAYGMLHHHSWSDFLSMQPDYDNRVYRHHPELWAQYVPTPCGIQILTDAHLSNAHNLDNWNTTRLDNTHYLVQATDLGPWYSEPLTYYETQEPELLNQARKDFGNMLFTHDTATRLGINSPNRATNPS
;
A
#
# COMPACT_ATOMS: atom_id res chain seq x y z
N MET A 1 -0.25 -39.30 -0.89
CA MET A 1 -0.81 -37.94 -1.04
C MET A 1 -1.75 -37.94 -2.22
N GLU A 2 -2.97 -37.43 -2.06
CA GLU A 2 -3.94 -37.27 -3.14
C GLU A 2 -3.77 -35.89 -3.80
N ILE A 3 -3.89 -35.80 -5.12
CA ILE A 3 -3.69 -34.55 -5.88
C ILE A 3 -4.98 -34.18 -6.64
N ASP A 4 -5.65 -33.08 -6.29
CA ASP A 4 -6.86 -32.57 -6.96
C ASP A 4 -6.59 -31.28 -7.76
N TRP A 5 -6.80 -31.38 -9.07
CA TRP A 5 -6.44 -30.37 -10.06
C TRP A 5 -7.57 -29.38 -10.41
N LYS A 6 -8.80 -29.60 -9.92
CA LYS A 6 -9.98 -28.86 -10.42
C LYS A 6 -10.13 -27.44 -9.86
N GLY A 7 -9.26 -27.01 -8.93
CA GLY A 7 -9.44 -25.79 -8.13
C GLY A 7 -8.39 -24.70 -8.29
N ILE A 8 -7.41 -24.82 -9.19
CA ILE A 8 -6.25 -23.89 -9.27
C ILE A 8 -6.74 -22.45 -9.50
N ALA A 9 -6.58 -21.61 -8.47
CA ALA A 9 -6.75 -20.17 -8.59
C ALA A 9 -5.64 -19.63 -9.48
N ARG A 10 -6.07 -19.04 -10.58
CA ARG A 10 -5.22 -18.18 -11.40
C ARG A 10 -5.32 -16.77 -10.85
N SER A 11 -4.19 -16.19 -10.47
CA SER A 11 -4.11 -14.74 -10.35
C SER A 11 -4.42 -14.16 -11.73
N ALA A 12 -5.20 -13.08 -11.79
CA ALA A 12 -5.62 -12.47 -13.05
C ALA A 12 -4.49 -11.71 -13.76
N ARG A 13 -3.28 -11.66 -13.18
CA ARG A 13 -2.12 -11.01 -13.79
C ARG A 13 -1.13 -12.07 -14.27
N ALA A 14 -0.64 -11.87 -15.49
CA ALA A 14 0.64 -12.38 -15.94
C ALA A 14 1.70 -11.36 -15.48
N ILE A 15 2.56 -11.70 -14.52
CA ILE A 15 3.61 -10.79 -14.02
C ILE A 15 4.64 -10.35 -15.11
N SER A 16 4.60 -10.88 -16.33
CA SER A 16 5.43 -10.36 -17.43
C SER A 16 4.90 -10.66 -18.85
N GLY A 17 3.68 -10.23 -19.16
CA GLY A 17 3.21 -10.20 -20.57
C GLY A 17 2.79 -11.54 -21.18
N GLY A 18 2.57 -12.60 -20.38
CA GLY A 18 1.89 -13.83 -20.81
C GLY A 18 1.64 -14.82 -19.66
N GLN A 19 0.44 -15.41 -19.62
CA GLN A 19 -0.10 -16.46 -18.70
C GLN A 19 -0.09 -16.11 -17.18
N GLY A 20 -1.23 -16.26 -16.48
CA GLY A 20 -1.37 -15.86 -15.07
C GLY A 20 -0.67 -16.75 -14.04
N GLU A 21 -0.31 -16.20 -12.86
CA GLU A 21 0.26 -16.99 -11.74
C GLU A 21 -0.74 -17.99 -11.16
N ASN A 22 -0.23 -19.04 -10.50
CA ASN A 22 -1.04 -20.08 -9.88
C ASN A 22 -0.57 -20.34 -8.45
N LEU A 23 -1.49 -20.82 -7.62
CA LEU A 23 -1.20 -21.17 -6.23
C LEU A 23 -1.61 -22.61 -5.96
N LEU A 24 -0.78 -23.29 -5.19
CA LEU A 24 -1.05 -24.60 -4.62
C LEU A 24 -1.52 -24.45 -3.18
N LEU A 25 -2.39 -25.37 -2.75
CA LEU A 25 -2.87 -25.51 -1.38
C LEU A 25 -2.60 -26.94 -0.93
N LEU A 26 -1.80 -27.10 0.11
CA LEU A 26 -1.54 -28.34 0.83
C LEU A 26 -2.32 -28.33 2.14
N VAL A 27 -3.34 -29.18 2.23
CA VAL A 27 -4.08 -29.41 3.48
C VAL A 27 -3.50 -30.66 4.13
N THR A 28 -2.87 -30.52 5.29
CA THR A 28 -2.26 -31.63 6.02
C THR A 28 -3.18 -32.14 7.13
N GLU A 29 -3.10 -33.44 7.43
CA GLU A 29 -3.85 -34.04 8.56
C GLU A 29 -3.15 -33.76 9.90
N ASP A 30 -1.82 -33.73 9.87
CA ASP A 30 -0.97 -33.44 11.01
C ASP A 30 -0.42 -32.01 10.95
N VAL A 31 0.03 -31.50 12.11
CA VAL A 31 0.80 -30.25 12.17
C VAL A 31 2.17 -30.50 11.57
N VAL A 32 2.47 -29.79 10.48
CA VAL A 32 3.78 -29.81 9.81
C VAL A 32 4.38 -28.42 9.93
N ASP A 33 5.69 -28.35 10.13
CA ASP A 33 6.44 -27.10 10.20
C ASP A 33 6.75 -26.54 8.79
N GLY A 34 6.80 -25.22 8.67
CA GLY A 34 7.00 -24.53 7.38
C GLY A 34 8.39 -24.75 6.80
N ASP A 35 9.44 -24.73 7.62
CA ASP A 35 10.81 -24.95 7.16
C ASP A 35 10.97 -26.37 6.58
N THR A 36 10.36 -27.35 7.24
CA THR A 36 10.27 -28.72 6.74
C THR A 36 9.60 -28.77 5.36
N LEU A 37 8.52 -28.03 5.14
CA LEU A 37 7.86 -27.99 3.83
C LEU A 37 8.71 -27.31 2.76
N ASN A 38 9.48 -26.29 3.13
CA ASN A 38 10.37 -25.55 2.23
C ASN A 38 11.50 -26.42 1.67
N GLU A 39 12.09 -27.28 2.51
CA GLU A 39 13.11 -28.24 2.08
C GLU A 39 12.58 -29.28 1.07
N LEU A 40 11.25 -29.45 0.98
CA LEU A 40 10.60 -30.43 0.11
C LEU A 40 10.21 -29.85 -1.25
N ILE A 41 10.39 -28.54 -1.47
CA ILE A 41 10.21 -27.92 -2.79
C ILE A 41 11.25 -28.55 -3.75
N PRO A 42 10.84 -29.14 -4.88
CA PRO A 42 11.77 -29.72 -5.84
C PRO A 42 12.79 -28.71 -6.38
N GLU A 43 13.92 -29.20 -6.85
CA GLU A 43 14.83 -28.43 -7.72
C GLU A 43 14.77 -29.11 -9.08
N TYR A 44 14.18 -28.48 -10.09
CA TYR A 44 14.02 -29.07 -11.43
C TYR A 44 14.83 -28.26 -12.45
N ASP A 45 15.88 -28.84 -13.04
CA ASP A 45 16.80 -28.17 -14.00
C ASP A 45 17.29 -26.77 -13.57
N GLY A 46 17.39 -26.54 -12.26
CA GLY A 46 17.84 -25.28 -11.67
C GLY A 46 16.73 -24.33 -11.21
N GLU A 47 15.47 -24.52 -11.61
CA GLU A 47 14.33 -23.70 -11.17
C GLU A 47 13.05 -24.56 -11.12
N PHE A 48 12.64 -24.99 -9.92
CA PHE A 48 11.21 -25.29 -9.73
C PHE A 48 10.48 -23.94 -9.73
N PRO A 49 9.32 -23.83 -10.38
CA PRO A 49 8.62 -22.54 -10.54
C PRO A 49 8.04 -21.98 -9.24
N ALA A 50 8.40 -22.50 -8.06
CA ALA A 50 7.95 -21.90 -6.81
C ALA A 50 8.51 -20.48 -6.69
N ARG A 51 7.63 -19.52 -6.41
CA ARG A 51 8.04 -18.17 -6.01
C ARG A 51 8.09 -18.12 -4.50
N GLY A 52 9.23 -18.53 -3.96
CA GLY A 52 9.50 -18.47 -2.52
C GLY A 52 9.14 -19.76 -1.77
N VAL A 53 8.51 -19.59 -0.61
CA VAL A 53 8.35 -20.61 0.43
C VAL A 53 6.89 -20.96 0.68
N TRP A 54 6.64 -22.09 1.33
CA TRP A 54 5.33 -22.42 1.88
C TRP A 54 4.93 -21.43 2.97
N PHE A 55 3.66 -21.02 2.95
CA PHE A 55 3.11 -20.12 3.95
C PHE A 55 1.75 -20.61 4.47
N PRO A 56 1.39 -20.34 5.73
CA PRO A 56 0.16 -20.83 6.33
C PRO A 56 -1.07 -20.05 5.84
N GLY A 57 -1.87 -20.64 4.96
CA GLY A 57 -3.16 -20.10 4.52
C GLY A 57 -4.32 -20.47 5.46
N PRO A 58 -5.52 -19.88 5.23
CA PRO A 58 -6.70 -20.11 6.08
C PRO A 58 -7.19 -21.56 6.10
N ASP A 59 -6.89 -22.33 5.05
CA ASP A 59 -7.36 -23.71 4.87
C ASP A 59 -6.21 -24.73 4.85
N GLY A 60 -4.96 -24.29 5.05
CA GLY A 60 -3.76 -25.12 4.91
C GLY A 60 -2.57 -24.34 4.36
N TRP A 61 -1.48 -25.04 4.10
CA TRP A 61 -0.25 -24.46 3.55
C TRP A 61 -0.43 -24.06 2.09
N MET A 62 0.17 -22.97 1.68
CA MET A 62 0.05 -22.43 0.34
C MET A 62 1.43 -22.17 -0.27
N LEU A 63 1.55 -22.36 -1.60
CA LEU A 63 2.79 -22.14 -2.36
C LEU A 63 2.47 -21.45 -3.68
N GLU A 64 3.16 -20.35 -3.98
CA GLU A 64 3.04 -19.62 -5.25
C GLU A 64 3.88 -20.29 -6.34
N THR A 65 3.36 -20.37 -7.57
CA THR A 65 4.10 -20.91 -8.72
C THR A 65 4.05 -20.03 -9.97
N ASP A 66 5.15 -20.00 -10.73
CA ASP A 66 5.31 -19.43 -12.07
C ASP A 66 4.46 -20.19 -13.10
N GLY A 67 3.17 -19.87 -13.15
CA GLY A 67 2.25 -20.53 -14.05
C GLY A 67 1.93 -21.98 -13.63
N MET A 68 0.99 -22.60 -14.35
CA MET A 68 0.68 -24.04 -14.29
C MET A 68 0.41 -24.54 -15.71
N PRO A 69 1.41 -24.52 -16.61
CA PRO A 69 1.29 -25.19 -17.90
C PRO A 69 1.09 -26.70 -17.68
N ARG A 70 0.51 -27.41 -18.66
CA ARG A 70 0.36 -28.87 -18.63
C ARG A 70 1.68 -29.61 -18.37
N GLU A 71 2.80 -28.93 -18.64
CA GLU A 71 4.18 -29.39 -18.47
C GLU A 71 4.66 -29.43 -17.02
N MET A 72 3.97 -28.80 -16.05
CA MET A 72 4.33 -28.84 -14.63
C MET A 72 3.91 -30.12 -13.89
N ARG A 73 3.16 -31.01 -14.53
CA ARG A 73 2.71 -32.26 -13.89
C ARG A 73 3.85 -33.07 -13.26
N PRO A 74 5.00 -33.29 -13.92
CA PRO A 74 6.11 -34.03 -13.32
C PRO A 74 6.65 -33.37 -12.06
N ALA A 75 6.79 -32.04 -12.07
CA ALA A 75 7.31 -31.27 -10.93
C ALA A 75 6.37 -31.35 -9.72
N LEU A 76 5.04 -31.34 -9.96
CA LEU A 76 4.04 -31.46 -8.90
C LEU A 76 3.90 -32.89 -8.38
N GLU A 77 4.03 -33.88 -9.25
CA GLU A 77 4.14 -35.29 -8.86
C GLU A 77 5.40 -35.54 -8.03
N GLU A 78 6.52 -34.89 -8.38
CA GLU A 78 7.75 -34.93 -7.59
C GLU A 78 7.57 -34.26 -6.22
N LEU A 79 6.98 -33.06 -6.16
CA LEU A 79 6.65 -32.39 -4.90
C LEU A 79 5.76 -33.28 -4.02
N ALA A 80 4.70 -33.86 -4.59
CA ALA A 80 3.82 -34.78 -3.87
C ALA A 80 4.55 -36.05 -3.39
N ALA A 81 5.49 -36.57 -4.18
CA ALA A 81 6.32 -37.71 -3.81
C ALA A 81 7.29 -37.36 -2.66
N LYS A 82 7.94 -36.20 -2.71
CA LYS A 82 8.82 -35.70 -1.63
C LYS A 82 8.04 -35.50 -0.33
N LEU A 83 6.87 -34.88 -0.39
CA LEU A 83 5.99 -34.70 0.76
C LEU A 83 5.56 -36.06 1.35
N ALA A 84 5.16 -37.02 0.51
CA ALA A 84 4.78 -38.35 0.97
C ALA A 84 5.97 -39.12 1.58
N ALA A 85 7.17 -39.00 1.00
CA ALA A 85 8.39 -39.62 1.52
C ALA A 85 8.83 -39.05 2.87
N ALA A 86 8.56 -37.75 3.10
CA ALA A 86 8.75 -37.08 4.38
C ALA A 86 7.66 -37.43 5.42
N GLY A 87 6.67 -38.26 5.06
CA GLY A 87 5.58 -38.65 5.93
C GLY A 87 4.46 -37.61 6.06
N VAL A 88 4.47 -36.55 5.24
CA VAL A 88 3.40 -35.56 5.22
C VAL A 88 2.15 -36.17 4.61
N GLN A 89 1.10 -36.31 5.42
CA GLN A 89 -0.21 -36.79 4.98
C GLN A 89 -1.14 -35.61 4.69
N GLY A 90 -1.91 -35.71 3.61
CA GLY A 90 -2.79 -34.63 3.18
C GLY A 90 -3.16 -34.64 1.71
N THR A 91 -3.72 -33.52 1.27
CA THR A 91 -4.17 -33.28 -0.10
C THR A 91 -3.48 -32.04 -0.67
N LEU A 92 -2.81 -32.22 -1.81
CA LEU A 92 -2.26 -31.12 -2.60
C LEU A 92 -3.25 -30.74 -3.69
N THR A 93 -3.73 -29.50 -3.68
CA THR A 93 -4.74 -29.02 -4.62
C THR A 93 -4.35 -27.69 -5.21
N GLY A 94 -5.05 -27.27 -6.27
CA GLY A 94 -5.02 -25.86 -6.65
C GLY A 94 -5.71 -25.01 -5.59
N ALA A 95 -5.07 -23.94 -5.12
CA ALA A 95 -5.68 -23.05 -4.13
C ALA A 95 -6.97 -22.49 -4.70
N LYS A 96 -8.08 -22.54 -3.95
CA LYS A 96 -9.31 -21.89 -4.39
C LYS A 96 -9.09 -20.37 -4.43
N PRO A 97 -9.81 -19.60 -5.27
CA PRO A 97 -9.79 -18.16 -5.15
C PRO A 97 -10.24 -17.79 -3.74
N VAL A 98 -9.28 -17.47 -2.87
CA VAL A 98 -9.58 -16.91 -1.56
C VAL A 98 -9.97 -15.48 -1.86
N GLY A 99 -11.25 -15.29 -2.22
CA GLY A 99 -11.82 -13.96 -2.25
C GLY A 99 -11.60 -13.32 -0.89
N ARG A 100 -11.45 -11.98 -0.87
CA ARG A 100 -11.40 -11.22 0.39
C ARG A 100 -12.47 -11.77 1.33
N PRO A 101 -12.13 -12.15 2.58
CA PRO A 101 -13.11 -12.67 3.51
C PRO A 101 -14.34 -11.77 3.55
N SER A 102 -15.54 -12.35 3.64
CA SER A 102 -16.79 -11.57 3.58
C SER A 102 -16.87 -10.48 4.65
N TRP A 103 -16.20 -10.68 5.78
CA TRP A 103 -16.02 -9.69 6.83
C TRP A 103 -15.07 -8.53 6.42
N LEU A 104 -14.03 -8.79 5.62
CA LEU A 104 -13.08 -7.79 5.15
C LEU A 104 -13.73 -6.81 4.15
N ARG A 105 -14.61 -7.31 3.28
CA ARG A 105 -15.42 -6.47 2.37
C ARG A 105 -16.30 -5.46 3.12
N LYS A 106 -16.64 -5.73 4.38
CA LYS A 106 -17.39 -4.79 5.23
C LYS A 106 -16.50 -3.71 5.84
N ILE A 107 -15.20 -3.99 6.00
CA ILE A 107 -14.22 -3.10 6.67
C ILE A 107 -13.64 -2.08 5.70
N GLU A 108 -13.50 -2.40 4.41
CA GLU A 108 -13.00 -1.44 3.40
C GLU A 108 -13.91 -0.22 3.22
N ASN A 109 -15.20 -0.37 3.56
CA ASN A 109 -16.16 0.74 3.60
C ASN A 109 -16.25 1.41 4.97
N LEU A 110 -15.53 0.92 5.98
CA LEU A 110 -15.49 1.58 7.27
C LEU A 110 -14.58 2.79 7.21
N PRO A 111 -14.97 3.88 7.88
CA PRO A 111 -14.10 5.02 8.08
C PRO A 111 -12.74 4.58 8.63
N ASN A 112 -11.68 5.17 8.11
CA ASN A 112 -10.31 4.88 8.50
C ASN A 112 -9.48 6.17 8.42
N TRP A 113 -8.41 6.22 9.20
CA TRP A 113 -7.41 7.27 9.08
C TRP A 113 -6.18 6.73 8.40
N ARG A 114 -5.60 7.55 7.53
CA ARG A 114 -4.48 7.20 6.66
C ARG A 114 -3.39 8.24 6.76
N ALA A 115 -2.16 7.78 6.88
CA ALA A 115 -0.96 8.58 6.71
C ALA A 115 -0.39 8.32 5.32
N GLY A 116 -0.51 9.29 4.42
CA GLY A 116 0.11 9.29 3.10
C GLY A 116 1.47 9.97 3.12
N LEU A 117 2.44 9.41 2.42
CA LEU A 117 3.79 9.91 2.23
C LEU A 117 4.08 9.93 0.73
N ALA A 118 4.46 11.08 0.20
CA ALA A 118 4.81 11.26 -1.21
C ALA A 118 6.31 11.52 -1.32
N TYR A 119 7.02 10.68 -2.04
CA TYR A 119 8.45 10.81 -2.29
C TYR A 119 8.69 11.36 -3.70
N ARG A 120 9.75 12.14 -3.85
CA ARG A 120 10.15 12.67 -5.15
C ARG A 120 10.64 11.52 -6.03
N PRO A 121 10.25 11.49 -7.31
CA PRO A 121 10.87 10.60 -8.29
C PRO A 121 12.32 11.03 -8.50
N GLU A 122 13.18 10.10 -8.91
CA GLU A 122 14.49 10.47 -9.45
C GLU A 122 14.30 11.36 -10.67
N GLN A 123 15.15 12.38 -10.81
CA GLN A 123 15.07 13.29 -11.94
C GLN A 123 15.44 12.57 -13.25
N GLY A 124 14.42 12.27 -14.05
CA GLY A 124 14.54 11.85 -15.44
C GLY A 124 13.38 12.45 -16.24
N GLU A 125 13.68 13.26 -17.26
CA GLU A 125 12.64 13.84 -18.12
C GLU A 125 11.81 12.72 -18.78
N GLY A 126 10.49 12.76 -18.55
CA GLY A 126 9.53 12.03 -19.39
C GLY A 126 9.52 10.50 -19.26
N GLN A 127 10.05 9.93 -18.19
CA GLN A 127 9.87 8.49 -17.95
C GLN A 127 8.45 8.22 -17.47
N ASP A 128 7.60 7.77 -18.39
CA ASP A 128 6.45 6.95 -18.04
C ASP A 128 6.99 5.71 -17.32
N THR A 129 6.86 5.67 -16.00
CA THR A 129 7.41 4.58 -15.20
C THR A 129 6.61 3.29 -15.38
N GLY A 130 5.59 3.27 -16.23
CA GLY A 130 4.76 2.08 -16.46
C GLY A 130 4.07 1.58 -15.18
N GLY A 131 3.99 2.44 -14.16
CA GLY A 131 3.51 2.09 -12.83
C GLY A 131 4.59 1.77 -11.79
N ALA A 132 5.86 1.64 -12.16
CA ALA A 132 6.93 1.35 -11.22
C ALA A 132 7.21 2.52 -10.25
N TRP A 133 7.75 2.18 -9.07
CA TRP A 133 8.32 3.17 -8.15
C TRP A 133 9.41 3.98 -8.87
N PRO A 134 9.28 5.32 -8.97
CA PRO A 134 10.16 6.15 -9.79
C PRO A 134 11.37 6.74 -9.03
N GLY A 135 11.51 6.50 -7.73
CA GLY A 135 12.59 7.04 -6.89
C GLY A 135 13.77 6.09 -6.70
N ASP A 136 14.75 6.51 -5.89
CA ASP A 136 15.94 5.74 -5.54
C ASP A 136 15.55 4.33 -5.00
N PRO A 137 16.04 3.23 -5.60
CA PRO A 137 15.79 1.87 -5.12
C PRO A 137 16.22 1.65 -3.66
N ALA A 138 17.31 2.27 -3.21
CA ALA A 138 17.79 2.14 -1.85
C ALA A 138 16.86 2.88 -0.86
N LEU A 139 16.37 4.06 -1.24
CA LEU A 139 15.32 4.76 -0.49
C LEU A 139 14.04 3.90 -0.45
N PHE A 140 13.59 3.37 -1.59
CA PHE A 140 12.39 2.55 -1.65
C PHE A 140 12.47 1.34 -0.70
N GLN A 141 13.63 0.68 -0.64
CA GLN A 141 13.87 -0.41 0.29
C GLN A 141 13.74 0.03 1.76
N ARG A 142 14.28 1.20 2.14
CA ARG A 142 14.12 1.76 3.49
C ARG A 142 12.66 2.08 3.80
N VAL A 143 11.95 2.69 2.85
CA VAL A 143 10.52 3.05 3.00
C VAL A 143 9.69 1.78 3.18
N LEU A 144 9.87 0.78 2.33
CA LEU A 144 9.13 -0.46 2.42
C LEU A 144 9.42 -1.21 3.72
N THR A 145 10.69 -1.25 4.14
CA THR A 145 11.08 -1.87 5.42
C THR A 145 10.33 -1.21 6.58
N HIS A 146 10.35 0.13 6.63
CA HIS A 146 9.60 0.90 7.63
C HIS A 146 8.09 0.58 7.62
N LEU A 147 7.48 0.52 6.44
CA LEU A 147 6.04 0.23 6.30
C LEU A 147 5.68 -1.19 6.75
N ILE A 148 6.48 -2.20 6.38
CA ILE A 148 6.24 -3.60 6.76
C ILE A 148 6.43 -3.80 8.25
N GLU A 149 7.50 -3.26 8.84
CA GLU A 149 7.73 -3.34 10.28
C GLU A 149 6.64 -2.62 11.07
N TRP A 150 6.23 -1.45 10.59
CA TRP A 150 5.08 -0.75 11.16
C TRP A 150 3.81 -1.58 11.05
N ALA A 151 3.50 -2.17 9.89
CA ALA A 151 2.27 -2.92 9.72
C ALA A 151 2.26 -4.20 10.56
N ALA A 152 3.38 -4.93 10.61
CA ALA A 152 3.54 -6.15 11.39
C ALA A 152 3.37 -5.93 12.89
N ASP A 153 3.83 -4.79 13.43
CA ASP A 153 3.69 -4.45 14.86
C ASP A 153 4.21 -5.52 15.83
N GLY A 154 5.26 -6.26 15.42
CA GLY A 154 5.83 -7.37 16.18
C GLY A 154 5.27 -8.75 15.85
N ASP A 155 4.29 -8.86 14.94
CA ASP A 155 3.94 -10.14 14.30
C ASP A 155 5.05 -10.56 13.32
N ASP A 156 5.18 -11.86 13.09
CA ASP A 156 6.18 -12.46 12.18
C ASP A 156 5.67 -12.59 10.74
N GLN A 157 4.38 -12.34 10.51
CA GLN A 157 3.73 -12.50 9.22
C GLN A 157 2.81 -11.32 8.86
N ILE A 158 2.66 -11.09 7.55
CA ILE A 158 1.75 -10.11 6.98
C ILE A 158 1.05 -10.67 5.75
N LEU A 159 -0.21 -10.30 5.51
CA LEU A 159 -0.92 -10.64 4.28
C LEU A 159 -0.55 -9.65 3.17
N VAL A 160 0.11 -10.10 2.12
CA VAL A 160 0.49 -9.27 0.97
C VAL A 160 -0.51 -9.47 -0.17
N ASN A 161 -0.85 -8.37 -0.82
CA ASN A 161 -1.67 -8.27 -2.00
C ASN A 161 -0.89 -7.54 -3.10
N LEU A 162 -0.40 -8.30 -4.07
CA LEU A 162 0.36 -7.77 -5.19
C LEU A 162 -0.60 -7.40 -6.33
N ASN A 163 -0.65 -6.12 -6.71
CA ASN A 163 -1.47 -5.62 -7.81
C ASN A 163 -2.98 -5.97 -7.74
N LEU A 164 -3.60 -5.77 -6.57
CA LEU A 164 -5.03 -5.99 -6.33
C LEU A 164 -5.50 -7.44 -6.55
N THR A 165 -4.61 -8.41 -6.40
CA THR A 165 -4.91 -9.85 -6.48
C THR A 165 -5.41 -10.39 -5.13
N ALA A 166 -5.45 -11.71 -4.96
CA ALA A 166 -5.76 -12.31 -3.66
C ALA A 166 -4.63 -12.05 -2.66
N SER A 167 -4.95 -12.01 -1.37
CA SER A 167 -3.97 -11.74 -0.32
C SER A 167 -3.44 -13.03 0.29
N PHE A 168 -2.14 -13.10 0.47
CA PHE A 168 -1.45 -14.29 0.97
C PHE A 168 -0.53 -13.93 2.13
N PRO A 169 -0.41 -14.77 3.16
CA PRO A 169 0.55 -14.55 4.22
C PRO A 169 1.98 -14.74 3.72
N PHE A 170 2.86 -13.87 4.17
CA PHE A 170 4.31 -13.95 3.99
C PHE A 170 4.95 -13.73 5.35
N ASP A 171 6.11 -14.35 5.59
CA ASP A 171 7.03 -13.80 6.60
C ASP A 171 7.50 -12.40 6.19
N LEU A 172 8.09 -11.65 7.11
CA LEU A 172 8.44 -10.25 6.86
C LEU A 172 9.49 -10.06 5.74
N GLU A 173 10.47 -10.96 5.61
CA GLU A 173 11.52 -10.86 4.59
C GLU A 173 11.00 -11.28 3.20
N GLY A 174 10.19 -12.32 3.14
CA GLY A 174 9.44 -12.73 1.96
C GLY A 174 8.51 -11.62 1.48
N ALA A 175 7.79 -10.96 2.39
CA ALA A 175 6.93 -9.81 2.05
C ALA A 175 7.74 -8.64 1.47
N LYS A 176 8.88 -8.29 2.08
CA LYS A 176 9.80 -7.26 1.56
C LYS A 176 10.25 -7.62 0.15
N SER A 177 10.76 -8.83 -0.05
CA SER A 177 11.28 -9.29 -1.34
C SER A 177 10.21 -9.29 -2.44
N ALA A 178 9.01 -9.80 -2.13
CA ALA A 178 7.90 -9.88 -3.06
C ALA A 178 7.41 -8.48 -3.49
N ILE A 179 7.23 -7.56 -2.54
CA ILE A 179 6.79 -6.19 -2.84
C ILE A 179 7.89 -5.41 -3.57
N LEU A 180 9.17 -5.55 -3.20
CA LEU A 180 10.29 -4.92 -3.92
C LEU A 180 10.33 -5.36 -5.38
N THR A 181 10.07 -6.64 -5.64
CA THR A 181 10.07 -7.20 -6.99
C THR A 181 8.89 -6.66 -7.79
N GLU A 182 7.68 -6.72 -7.23
CA GLU A 182 6.46 -6.31 -7.93
C GLU A 182 6.39 -4.79 -8.17
N ALA A 183 6.85 -3.97 -7.21
CA ALA A 183 6.83 -2.51 -7.35
C ALA A 183 7.74 -1.98 -8.47
N ARG A 184 8.59 -2.82 -9.07
CA ARG A 184 9.37 -2.49 -10.28
C ARG A 184 8.55 -2.52 -11.57
N THR A 185 7.39 -3.16 -11.56
CA THR A 185 6.55 -3.39 -12.77
C THR A 185 5.07 -3.11 -12.53
N SER A 186 4.69 -2.79 -11.29
CA SER A 186 3.31 -2.65 -10.86
C SER A 186 3.00 -1.27 -10.30
N THR A 187 1.79 -0.78 -10.62
CA THR A 187 1.27 0.50 -10.17
C THR A 187 1.00 0.58 -8.68
N VAL A 188 0.63 -0.55 -8.03
CA VAL A 188 0.21 -0.60 -6.63
C VAL A 188 0.56 -1.96 -6.01
N CYS A 189 1.18 -1.94 -4.83
CA CYS A 189 1.29 -3.09 -3.93
C CYS A 189 0.63 -2.74 -2.60
N LEU A 190 -0.11 -3.69 -2.03
CA LEU A 190 -0.80 -3.54 -0.75
C LEU A 190 -0.32 -4.66 0.19
N ALA A 191 -0.13 -4.38 1.47
CA ALA A 191 -0.04 -5.42 2.48
C ALA A 191 -0.86 -5.04 3.72
N GLN A 192 -1.24 -6.04 4.49
CA GLN A 192 -2.09 -5.87 5.65
C GLN A 192 -1.75 -6.86 6.76
N ALA A 193 -1.71 -6.40 7.99
CA ALA A 193 -1.57 -7.24 9.17
C ALA A 193 -2.83 -7.11 10.03
N ARG A 194 -3.26 -8.22 10.64
CA ARG A 194 -4.34 -8.23 11.63
C ARG A 194 -3.73 -8.45 13.00
N HIS A 195 -3.72 -7.39 13.81
CA HIS A 195 -3.29 -7.48 15.19
C HIS A 195 -4.44 -8.04 16.05
N GLN A 196 -4.50 -9.37 16.19
CA GLN A 196 -5.63 -10.08 16.83
C GLN A 196 -5.95 -9.57 18.24
N LYS A 197 -4.94 -9.29 19.07
CA LYS A 197 -5.13 -8.82 20.47
C LYS A 197 -5.79 -7.44 20.57
N ARG A 198 -5.65 -6.61 19.54
CA ARG A 198 -6.22 -5.25 19.48
C ARG A 198 -7.44 -5.17 18.57
N ASN A 199 -7.78 -6.27 17.90
CA ASN A 199 -8.79 -6.32 16.85
C ASN A 199 -8.63 -5.21 15.79
N GLN A 200 -7.39 -4.83 15.51
CA GLN A 200 -7.02 -3.72 14.62
C GLN A 200 -6.33 -4.24 13.36
N TYR A 201 -6.54 -3.55 12.25
CA TYR A 201 -5.87 -3.79 10.98
C TYR A 201 -4.89 -2.67 10.69
N ARG A 202 -3.70 -3.04 10.26
CA ARG A 202 -2.71 -2.15 9.66
C ARG A 202 -2.65 -2.43 8.19
N TYR A 203 -2.82 -1.40 7.38
CA TYR A 203 -2.67 -1.47 5.93
C TYR A 203 -1.45 -0.67 5.52
N LEU A 204 -0.67 -1.19 4.60
CA LEU A 204 0.30 -0.41 3.85
C LEU A 204 -0.02 -0.49 2.37
N THR A 205 0.17 0.63 1.68
CA THR A 205 0.13 0.69 0.21
C THR A 205 1.39 1.37 -0.27
N VAL A 206 2.00 0.87 -1.34
CA VAL A 206 3.05 1.58 -2.08
C VAL A 206 2.71 1.57 -3.56
N GLY A 207 3.03 2.65 -4.27
CA GLY A 207 2.74 2.71 -5.71
C GLY A 207 3.27 3.93 -6.43
N ALA A 208 3.11 3.93 -7.75
CA ALA A 208 3.51 5.05 -8.59
C ALA A 208 2.58 6.28 -8.46
N PRO A 209 3.14 7.50 -8.51
CA PRO A 209 4.54 7.81 -8.84
C PRO A 209 5.43 8.07 -7.60
N GLY A 210 5.43 7.16 -6.62
CA GLY A 210 6.29 7.30 -5.42
C GLY A 210 5.50 7.63 -4.16
N TYR A 211 4.26 7.15 -4.06
CA TYR A 211 3.46 7.31 -2.84
C TYR A 211 3.52 6.05 -1.99
N ALA A 212 3.51 6.25 -0.68
CA ALA A 212 3.33 5.25 0.34
C ALA A 212 2.17 5.66 1.25
N GLU A 213 1.44 4.70 1.77
CA GLU A 213 0.31 4.95 2.66
C GLU A 213 0.31 3.93 3.79
N MET A 214 -0.01 4.39 4.99
CA MET A 214 -0.27 3.57 6.17
C MET A 214 -1.69 3.86 6.63
N ALA A 215 -2.48 2.84 6.95
CA ALA A 215 -3.83 3.05 7.48
C ALA A 215 -4.13 2.15 8.67
N LEU A 216 -4.89 2.68 9.62
CA LEU A 216 -5.45 1.93 10.73
C LEU A 216 -6.95 1.82 10.58
N GLY A 217 -7.46 0.58 10.61
CA GLY A 217 -8.87 0.29 10.46
C GLY A 217 -9.37 -0.81 11.41
N PRO A 218 -10.66 -0.83 11.75
CA PRO A 218 -11.60 0.29 11.56
C PRO A 218 -11.23 1.49 12.44
N ALA A 219 -11.69 2.70 12.08
CA ALA A 219 -11.64 3.83 12.99
C ALA A 219 -12.47 3.52 14.24
N GLU A 220 -11.83 3.52 15.41
CA GLU A 220 -12.47 3.25 16.70
C GLU A 220 -12.73 4.56 17.47
N GLN A 221 -13.50 4.48 18.56
CA GLN A 221 -13.82 5.65 19.40
C GLN A 221 -12.58 6.36 19.97
N ASN A 222 -11.46 5.63 20.13
CA ASN A 222 -10.19 6.22 20.58
C ASN A 222 -9.38 6.78 19.40
N TRP A 223 -9.95 7.74 18.68
CA TRP A 223 -9.32 8.37 17.53
C TRP A 223 -7.95 8.98 17.88
N VAL A 224 -7.80 9.54 19.09
CA VAL A 224 -6.54 10.16 19.56
C VAL A 224 -5.39 9.16 19.49
N ALA A 225 -5.55 7.95 20.02
CA ALA A 225 -4.50 6.94 20.00
C ALA A 225 -4.15 6.48 18.57
N ILE A 226 -5.14 6.43 17.68
CA ILE A 226 -4.92 6.06 16.28
C ILE A 226 -4.16 7.16 15.55
N ILE A 227 -4.57 8.43 15.71
CA ILE A 227 -3.88 9.58 15.16
C ILE A 227 -2.45 9.67 15.70
N ASP A 228 -2.24 9.43 17.00
CA ASP A 228 -0.91 9.39 17.61
C ASP A 228 -0.02 8.31 16.99
N THR A 229 -0.57 7.13 16.75
CA THR A 229 0.16 6.01 16.12
C THR A 229 0.57 6.36 14.69
N LEU A 230 -0.35 6.88 13.88
CA LEU A 230 -0.06 7.29 12.50
C LEU A 230 0.92 8.47 12.45
N ARG A 231 0.74 9.48 13.32
CA ARG A 231 1.64 10.62 13.44
C ARG A 231 3.05 10.18 13.85
N ALA A 232 3.18 9.24 14.79
CA ALA A 232 4.47 8.69 15.17
C ALA A 232 5.14 7.98 13.99
N ALA A 233 4.38 7.14 13.26
CA ALA A 233 4.88 6.42 12.09
C ALA A 233 5.35 7.36 10.96
N MET A 234 4.64 8.47 10.73
CA MET A 234 5.05 9.50 9.78
C MET A 234 6.38 10.15 10.17
N ARG A 235 6.61 10.38 11.47
CA ARG A 235 7.84 11.05 11.97
C ARG A 235 9.08 10.17 11.89
N THR A 236 8.91 8.85 11.93
CA THR A 236 10.02 7.89 11.86
C THR A 236 10.26 7.34 10.45
N ALA A 237 9.38 7.66 9.50
CA ALA A 237 9.57 7.28 8.11
C ALA A 237 10.86 7.91 7.54
N PRO A 238 11.51 7.27 6.55
CA PRO A 238 12.61 7.90 5.82
C PRO A 238 12.18 9.27 5.28
N LEU A 239 12.93 10.32 5.63
CA LEU A 239 12.63 11.68 5.18
C LEU A 239 13.43 12.07 3.93
N ASP A 240 14.44 11.29 3.55
CA ASP A 240 15.19 11.51 2.31
C ASP A 240 14.21 11.53 1.13
N ASP A 241 14.29 12.58 0.31
CA ASP A 241 13.42 12.83 -0.84
C ASP A 241 11.91 12.81 -0.55
N LEU A 242 11.48 12.87 0.71
CA LEU A 242 10.07 13.07 1.04
C LEU A 242 9.65 14.44 0.49
N ALA A 243 8.65 14.45 -0.38
CA ALA A 243 8.10 15.67 -0.94
C ALA A 243 7.11 16.30 0.04
N TYR A 244 6.19 15.50 0.57
CA TYR A 244 5.29 15.86 1.66
C TYR A 244 4.67 14.60 2.29
N GLY A 245 4.05 14.77 3.45
CA GLY A 245 3.20 13.76 4.08
C GLY A 245 1.90 14.38 4.58
N MET A 246 0.84 13.59 4.70
CA MET A 246 -0.45 14.07 5.22
C MET A 246 -1.23 12.96 5.92
N LEU A 247 -1.97 13.34 6.96
CA LEU A 247 -2.93 12.46 7.61
C LEU A 247 -4.36 12.82 7.18
N HIS A 248 -5.07 11.86 6.61
CA HIS A 248 -6.32 12.07 5.91
C HIS A 248 -7.32 10.91 6.14
N HIS A 249 -8.59 11.10 5.74
CA HIS A 249 -9.66 10.10 5.89
C HIS A 249 -9.84 9.17 4.67
N HIS A 250 -9.44 9.64 3.50
CA HIS A 250 -9.59 8.90 2.24
C HIS A 250 -8.24 8.38 1.75
N SER A 251 -8.26 7.26 1.01
CA SER A 251 -7.06 6.73 0.38
C SER A 251 -6.45 7.74 -0.59
N TRP A 252 -5.14 7.64 -0.81
CA TRP A 252 -4.44 8.47 -1.79
C TRP A 252 -5.11 8.44 -3.18
N SER A 253 -5.57 7.26 -3.61
CA SER A 253 -6.27 7.08 -4.88
C SER A 253 -7.59 7.84 -4.93
N ASP A 254 -8.37 7.76 -3.84
CA ASP A 254 -9.68 8.42 -3.73
C ASP A 254 -9.52 9.92 -3.64
N PHE A 255 -8.58 10.35 -2.79
CA PHE A 255 -8.22 11.73 -2.60
C PHE A 255 -7.83 12.42 -3.93
N LEU A 256 -7.02 11.73 -4.75
CA LEU A 256 -6.62 12.26 -6.05
C LEU A 256 -7.74 12.26 -7.10
N SER A 257 -8.85 11.56 -6.83
CA SER A 257 -9.95 11.36 -7.76
C SER A 257 -11.19 12.22 -7.46
N MET A 258 -11.31 12.79 -6.26
CA MET A 258 -12.58 13.30 -5.73
C MET A 258 -12.73 14.82 -5.57
N GLN A 259 -11.65 15.61 -5.60
CA GLN A 259 -11.76 17.05 -5.30
C GLN A 259 -12.05 17.87 -6.58
N PRO A 260 -13.22 18.51 -6.73
CA PRO A 260 -13.59 19.23 -7.95
C PRO A 260 -12.87 20.58 -8.09
N ASP A 261 -12.51 21.22 -6.98
CA ASP A 261 -11.85 22.53 -6.96
C ASP A 261 -10.33 22.45 -7.27
N TYR A 262 -9.79 21.24 -7.28
CA TYR A 262 -8.37 20.97 -7.41
C TYR A 262 -8.14 20.03 -8.59
N ASP A 263 -7.16 20.34 -9.42
CA ASP A 263 -6.74 19.47 -10.52
C ASP A 263 -5.92 18.28 -9.96
N ASN A 264 -6.43 17.58 -8.94
CA ASN A 264 -5.73 16.53 -8.23
C ASN A 264 -5.28 15.38 -9.14
N ARG A 265 -6.06 15.05 -10.17
CA ARG A 265 -5.64 14.08 -11.20
C ARG A 265 -4.44 14.57 -11.98
N VAL A 266 -4.40 15.85 -12.33
CA VAL A 266 -3.25 16.46 -13.00
C VAL A 266 -2.07 16.47 -12.05
N TYR A 267 -2.26 16.93 -10.82
CA TYR A 267 -1.26 16.97 -9.76
C TYR A 267 -0.59 15.61 -9.51
N ARG A 268 -1.36 14.51 -9.59
CA ARG A 268 -0.83 13.13 -9.53
C ARG A 268 0.23 12.88 -10.60
N HIS A 269 0.05 13.40 -11.80
CA HIS A 269 0.95 13.20 -12.94
C HIS A 269 2.12 14.18 -12.97
N HIS A 270 2.20 15.10 -11.99
CA HIS A 270 3.26 16.08 -11.86
C HIS A 270 4.00 15.95 -10.51
N PRO A 271 4.64 14.80 -10.25
CA PRO A 271 5.35 14.56 -8.99
C PRO A 271 6.52 15.54 -8.74
N GLU A 272 7.06 16.20 -9.77
CA GLU A 272 8.03 17.29 -9.65
C GLU A 272 7.49 18.51 -8.88
N LEU A 273 6.15 18.65 -8.80
CA LEU A 273 5.49 19.74 -8.08
C LEU A 273 5.24 19.43 -6.61
N TRP A 274 5.35 18.17 -6.19
CA TRP A 274 5.01 17.73 -4.83
C TRP A 274 5.88 18.34 -3.74
N ALA A 275 7.07 18.82 -4.09
CA ALA A 275 7.97 19.48 -3.17
C ALA A 275 7.61 20.95 -2.90
N GLN A 276 6.75 21.53 -3.74
CA GLN A 276 6.41 22.96 -3.76
C GLN A 276 4.95 23.22 -3.41
N TYR A 277 4.06 22.27 -3.74
CA TYR A 277 2.64 22.39 -3.50
C TYR A 277 2.11 21.16 -2.77
N VAL A 278 1.02 21.33 -2.03
CA VAL A 278 0.22 20.26 -1.46
C VAL A 278 -1.19 20.31 -2.05
N PRO A 279 -1.87 19.17 -2.18
CA PRO A 279 -3.15 19.12 -2.90
C PRO A 279 -4.34 19.63 -2.05
N THR A 280 -4.26 19.53 -0.72
CA THR A 280 -5.28 20.05 0.21
C THR A 280 -4.65 20.31 1.58
N PRO A 281 -5.22 21.20 2.42
CA PRO A 281 -4.91 21.19 3.84
C PRO A 281 -5.48 19.94 4.54
N CYS A 282 -4.71 19.42 5.49
CA CYS A 282 -5.04 18.35 6.44
C CYS A 282 -4.60 18.80 7.84
N GLY A 283 -5.26 18.30 8.88
CA GLY A 283 -4.96 18.66 10.27
C GLY A 283 -3.54 18.30 10.72
N ILE A 284 -2.88 17.34 10.05
CA ILE A 284 -1.48 16.94 10.28
C ILE A 284 -0.81 16.74 8.92
N GLN A 285 0.32 17.42 8.67
CA GLN A 285 1.13 17.29 7.46
C GLN A 285 2.62 17.37 7.74
N ILE A 286 3.42 16.66 6.94
CA ILE A 286 4.85 16.91 6.81
C ILE A 286 5.05 17.79 5.57
N LEU A 287 5.63 18.96 5.78
CA LEU A 287 5.85 19.99 4.77
C LEU A 287 7.35 20.30 4.66
N THR A 288 7.74 20.94 3.55
CA THR A 288 9.14 21.33 3.28
C THR A 288 9.33 22.82 3.51
N ASP A 289 10.57 23.30 3.54
CA ASP A 289 10.83 24.76 3.54
C ASP A 289 10.12 25.49 2.37
N ALA A 290 10.07 24.86 1.19
CA ALA A 290 9.41 25.43 0.01
C ALA A 290 7.90 25.58 0.21
N HIS A 291 7.25 24.59 0.84
CA HIS A 291 5.84 24.68 1.23
C HIS A 291 5.62 25.84 2.21
N LEU A 292 6.42 25.89 3.29
CA LEU A 292 6.24 26.91 4.33
C LEU A 292 6.51 28.33 3.81
N SER A 293 7.43 28.51 2.87
CA SER A 293 7.69 29.81 2.23
C SER A 293 6.49 30.35 1.41
N ASN A 294 5.55 29.46 1.05
CA ASN A 294 4.35 29.80 0.30
C ASN A 294 3.08 29.81 1.18
N ALA A 295 3.19 29.48 2.47
CA ALA A 295 2.08 29.58 3.42
C ALA A 295 1.72 31.05 3.67
N HIS A 296 0.45 31.34 3.97
CA HIS A 296 0.00 32.70 4.27
C HIS A 296 -0.01 32.99 5.76
N ASN A 297 -0.72 32.19 6.56
CA ASN A 297 -0.79 32.36 8.01
C ASN A 297 -0.90 31.00 8.70
N LEU A 298 0.08 30.65 9.53
CA LEU A 298 0.11 29.40 10.28
C LEU A 298 -0.01 29.61 11.80
N ASP A 299 -0.54 30.75 12.27
CA ASP A 299 -0.66 31.05 13.72
C ASP A 299 -1.55 30.05 14.49
N ASN A 300 -2.51 29.41 13.80
CA ASN A 300 -3.36 28.35 14.36
C ASN A 300 -2.76 26.94 14.18
N TRP A 301 -1.46 26.86 13.87
CA TRP A 301 -0.76 25.62 13.56
C TRP A 301 0.53 25.51 14.36
N ASN A 302 0.75 24.34 14.96
CA ASN A 302 2.02 23.99 15.58
C ASN A 302 2.96 23.46 14.51
N THR A 303 4.11 24.13 14.35
CA THR A 303 5.16 23.73 13.40
C THR A 303 6.38 23.21 14.16
N THR A 304 6.72 21.94 13.95
CA THR A 304 7.90 21.29 14.56
C THR A 304 8.86 20.85 13.48
N ARG A 305 10.10 21.32 13.51
CA ARG A 305 11.15 20.87 12.60
C ARG A 305 11.49 19.40 12.85
N LEU A 306 11.52 18.58 11.79
CA LEU A 306 11.85 17.16 11.85
C LEU A 306 13.31 16.89 11.47
N ASP A 307 13.79 17.56 10.42
CA ASP A 307 15.18 17.50 9.97
C ASP A 307 15.61 18.84 9.35
N ASN A 308 16.61 18.84 8.47
CA ASN A 308 17.09 20.05 7.83
C ASN A 308 16.06 20.72 6.89
N THR A 309 15.12 19.97 6.32
CA THR A 309 14.21 20.45 5.25
C THR A 309 12.73 20.22 5.53
N HIS A 310 12.37 19.38 6.51
CA HIS A 310 11.01 18.92 6.78
C HIS A 310 10.48 19.43 8.12
N TYR A 311 9.18 19.71 8.14
CA TYR A 311 8.45 20.18 9.31
C TYR A 311 7.13 19.42 9.44
N LEU A 312 6.82 18.99 10.66
CA LEU A 312 5.50 18.53 11.01
C LEU A 312 4.63 19.74 11.38
N VAL A 313 3.65 20.04 10.55
CA VAL A 313 2.65 21.10 10.73
C VAL A 313 1.33 20.47 11.18
N GLN A 314 0.77 20.94 12.28
CA GLN A 314 -0.42 20.36 12.90
C GLN A 314 -1.37 21.44 13.38
N ALA A 315 -2.67 21.28 13.16
CA ALA A 315 -3.66 22.17 13.72
C ALA A 315 -3.56 22.16 15.26
N THR A 316 -3.75 23.32 15.90
CA THR A 316 -3.73 23.42 17.36
C THR A 316 -4.86 22.61 18.02
N ASP A 317 -5.98 22.48 17.33
CA ASP A 317 -7.10 21.60 17.71
C ASP A 317 -7.32 20.55 16.62
N LEU A 318 -7.06 19.29 16.95
CA LEU A 318 -7.24 18.14 16.06
C LEU A 318 -8.66 17.57 16.10
N GLY A 319 -9.48 17.96 17.08
CA GLY A 319 -10.84 17.46 17.24
C GLY A 319 -11.69 17.65 15.98
N PRO A 320 -11.85 18.88 15.47
CA PRO A 320 -12.61 19.14 14.24
C PRO A 320 -12.11 18.39 13.00
N TRP A 321 -10.87 17.91 13.00
CA TRP A 321 -10.30 17.17 11.88
C TRP A 321 -10.53 15.67 11.98
N TYR A 322 -10.50 15.09 13.18
CA TYR A 322 -10.36 13.63 13.33
C TYR A 322 -11.26 13.01 14.39
N SER A 323 -12.06 13.77 15.13
CA SER A 323 -12.93 13.18 16.16
C SER A 323 -14.02 12.30 15.58
N GLU A 324 -14.46 12.59 14.36
CA GLU A 324 -15.43 11.81 13.61
C GLU A 324 -14.76 11.29 12.34
N PRO A 325 -14.75 9.97 12.12
CA PRO A 325 -14.08 9.42 10.96
C PRO A 325 -15.03 9.51 9.75
N LEU A 326 -14.53 10.03 8.63
CA LEU A 326 -15.33 10.24 7.43
C LEU A 326 -15.40 8.97 6.58
N THR A 327 -16.59 8.68 6.06
CA THR A 327 -16.78 7.66 5.01
C THR A 327 -16.30 8.18 3.66
N TYR A 328 -16.22 7.30 2.66
CA TYR A 328 -15.78 7.65 1.30
C TYR A 328 -16.55 8.82 0.65
N TYR A 329 -17.81 9.09 1.04
CA TYR A 329 -18.63 10.15 0.41
C TYR A 329 -18.66 11.46 1.19
N GLU A 330 -18.09 11.48 2.39
CA GLU A 330 -18.13 12.63 3.29
C GLU A 330 -16.88 13.49 3.10
N THR A 331 -17.03 14.78 3.37
CA THR A 331 -15.93 15.74 3.36
C THR A 331 -15.88 16.45 4.69
N GLN A 332 -14.71 17.01 5.01
CA GLN A 332 -14.58 17.86 6.18
C GLN A 332 -15.52 19.06 6.13
N GLU A 333 -15.84 19.58 7.30
CA GLU A 333 -16.68 20.76 7.47
C GLU A 333 -16.18 21.92 6.58
N PRO A 334 -17.04 22.50 5.71
CA PRO A 334 -16.61 23.48 4.73
C PRO A 334 -15.93 24.71 5.35
N GLU A 335 -16.39 25.15 6.51
CA GLU A 335 -15.81 26.31 7.21
C GLU A 335 -14.38 26.02 7.68
N LEU A 336 -14.14 24.82 8.23
CA LEU A 336 -12.82 24.36 8.65
C LEU A 336 -11.86 24.31 7.46
N LEU A 337 -12.29 23.67 6.36
CA LEU A 337 -11.47 23.59 5.15
C LEU A 337 -11.21 24.97 4.54
N ASN A 338 -12.21 25.85 4.47
CA ASN A 338 -12.04 27.18 3.90
C ASN A 338 -11.09 28.04 4.71
N GLN A 339 -11.10 27.93 6.04
CA GLN A 339 -10.11 28.61 6.87
C GLN A 339 -8.71 28.03 6.65
N ALA A 340 -8.55 26.71 6.69
CA ALA A 340 -7.27 26.06 6.47
C ALA A 340 -6.70 26.36 5.07
N ARG A 341 -7.56 26.51 4.04
CA ARG A 341 -7.14 26.92 2.69
C ARG A 341 -6.59 28.35 2.66
N LYS A 342 -7.17 29.27 3.43
CA LYS A 342 -6.65 30.64 3.56
C LYS A 342 -5.31 30.66 4.27
N ASP A 343 -5.18 29.88 5.35
CA ASP A 343 -3.94 29.73 6.12
C ASP A 343 -2.80 29.18 5.24
N PHE A 344 -3.12 28.15 4.46
CA PHE A 344 -2.16 27.48 3.58
C PHE A 344 -1.82 28.31 2.34
N GLY A 345 -2.79 29.04 1.78
CA GLY A 345 -2.52 30.03 0.74
C GLY A 345 -1.87 29.45 -0.52
N ASN A 346 -0.70 29.97 -0.90
CA ASN A 346 -0.06 29.69 -2.18
C ASN A 346 0.63 28.31 -2.24
N MET A 347 0.76 27.60 -1.10
CA MET A 347 1.29 26.25 -1.13
C MET A 347 0.27 25.23 -1.64
N LEU A 348 -0.98 25.61 -1.92
CA LEU A 348 -2.00 24.70 -2.44
C LEU A 348 -1.93 24.58 -3.97
N PHE A 349 -1.98 23.36 -4.49
CA PHE A 349 -2.05 23.12 -5.92
C PHE A 349 -3.47 23.29 -6.46
N THR A 350 -3.85 24.51 -6.84
CA THR A 350 -5.18 24.84 -7.38
C THR A 350 -5.24 24.79 -8.91
N HIS A 351 -6.46 24.89 -9.49
CA HIS A 351 -6.62 25.10 -10.93
C HIS A 351 -5.89 26.34 -11.46
N ASP A 352 -5.89 27.43 -10.69
CA ASP A 352 -5.14 28.65 -11.03
C ASP A 352 -3.63 28.40 -11.03
N THR A 353 -3.15 27.55 -10.11
CA THR A 353 -1.75 27.11 -10.10
C THR A 353 -1.43 26.28 -11.34
N ALA A 354 -2.25 25.30 -11.69
CA ALA A 354 -2.08 24.53 -12.93
C ALA A 354 -2.04 25.44 -14.17
N THR A 355 -2.98 26.39 -14.27
CA THR A 355 -3.06 27.36 -15.38
C THR A 355 -1.81 28.25 -15.44
N ARG A 356 -1.36 28.78 -14.29
CA ARG A 356 -0.15 29.61 -14.18
C ARG A 356 1.11 28.85 -14.60
N LEU A 357 1.16 27.54 -14.35
CA LEU A 357 2.25 26.66 -14.74
C LEU A 357 2.12 26.13 -16.18
N GLY A 358 1.05 26.48 -16.90
CA GLY A 358 0.82 26.01 -18.27
C GLY A 358 0.45 24.53 -18.36
N ILE A 359 -0.07 23.95 -17.28
CA ILE A 359 -0.47 22.54 -17.21
C ILE A 359 -1.93 22.41 -17.64
N ASN A 360 -2.18 21.73 -18.75
CA ASN A 360 -3.52 21.55 -19.29
C ASN A 360 -4.29 20.50 -18.47
N SER A 361 -5.42 20.90 -17.87
CA SER A 361 -6.35 19.95 -17.26
C SER A 361 -7.20 19.27 -18.35
N PRO A 362 -7.05 17.95 -18.58
CA PRO A 362 -7.65 17.27 -19.73
C PRO A 362 -9.20 17.18 -19.69
N ASN A 363 -9.85 17.62 -18.60
CA ASN A 363 -11.27 17.36 -18.36
C ASN A 363 -12.20 18.59 -18.39
N ARG A 364 -11.76 19.77 -18.84
CA ARG A 364 -12.70 20.85 -19.18
C ARG A 364 -13.28 20.65 -20.57
N ALA A 365 -13.96 19.52 -20.79
CA ALA A 365 -15.10 19.57 -21.70
C ALA A 365 -16.11 20.52 -21.05
N THR A 366 -16.26 21.69 -21.65
CA THR A 366 -17.22 22.71 -21.28
C THR A 366 -18.60 22.07 -21.15
N ASN A 367 -19.06 21.79 -19.94
CA ASN A 367 -20.49 21.71 -19.69
C ASN A 367 -20.99 23.16 -19.71
N PRO A 368 -21.74 23.58 -20.74
CA PRO A 368 -22.34 24.90 -20.71
C PRO A 368 -23.36 24.91 -19.56
N SER A 369 -23.24 25.95 -18.74
CA SER A 369 -24.15 26.32 -17.66
C SER A 369 -25.61 26.38 -18.08
#